data_AF-A0A9P8FVX5-F1
#
_entry.id   AF-A0A9P8FVX5-F1
#
_cell.length_a   1.000
_cell.length_b   1.000
_cell.length_c   1.000
_cell.angle_alpha   90.00
_cell.angle_beta   90.00
_cell.angle_gamma   90.00
#
_symmetry.space_group_name_H-M   'P 1'
#
loop_
_entity.id
_entity.type
_entity.pdbx_description
1 polymer ?
#
loop_
_entity_poly.entity_id
_entity_poly.type
_entity_poly.pdbx_seq_one_letter_code
_entity_poly.pdbx_strand_id
1 'polypeptide(L)'
;MSKSPQDSDIYAQLAARDTQPEPLKKVLAREQANYDCLSCRVMGATAFGALGAYTYWSGHRELRTREQEILRSGSKLTTSARRLGITGLSGMLMGLGLWRAFM
;
A
#
# COMPACT_ATOMS: atom_id res chain seq x y z
N MET A 1 -5.70 33.80 -12.85
CA MET A 1 -6.38 32.52 -13.14
C MET A 1 -7.00 32.60 -14.52
N SER A 2 -6.31 32.09 -15.55
CA SER A 2 -6.85 32.01 -16.92
C SER A 2 -7.52 30.65 -17.07
N LYS A 3 -8.85 30.63 -17.26
CA LYS A 3 -9.64 29.42 -17.44
C LYS A 3 -9.34 28.89 -18.84
N SER A 4 -8.63 27.76 -18.94
CA SER A 4 -8.36 27.15 -20.24
C SER A 4 -9.68 26.79 -20.93
N PRO A 5 -9.81 27.00 -22.25
CA PRO A 5 -11.05 26.73 -23.00
C PRO A 5 -11.61 25.30 -22.84
N GLN A 6 -10.76 24.30 -22.54
CA GLN A 6 -11.19 22.92 -22.27
C GLN A 6 -12.09 22.76 -21.03
N ASP A 7 -11.98 23.63 -20.03
CA ASP A 7 -12.67 23.48 -18.74
C ASP A 7 -14.16 23.84 -18.84
N SER A 8 -14.54 24.84 -19.66
CA SER A 8 -15.93 25.19 -19.93
C SER A 8 -16.70 24.09 -20.66
N ASP A 9 -16.05 23.42 -21.61
CA ASP A 9 -16.67 22.35 -22.40
C ASP A 9 -16.94 21.12 -21.53
N ILE A 10 -16.05 20.81 -20.58
CA ILE A 10 -16.22 19.73 -19.61
C ILE A 10 -17.45 19.99 -18.73
N TYR A 11 -17.66 21.19 -18.21
CA TYR A 11 -18.85 21.48 -17.39
C TYR A 11 -20.16 21.42 -18.17
N ALA A 12 -20.18 21.88 -19.42
CA ALA A 12 -21.35 21.76 -20.29
C ALA A 12 -21.68 20.29 -20.61
N GLN A 13 -20.65 19.46 -20.84
CA GLN A 13 -20.80 18.02 -21.04
C GLN A 13 -21.27 17.29 -19.76
N LEU A 14 -20.78 17.70 -18.58
CA LEU A 14 -21.20 17.17 -17.28
C LEU A 14 -22.67 17.52 -17.00
N ALA A 15 -23.10 18.75 -17.30
CA ALA A 15 -24.51 19.17 -17.17
C ALA A 15 -25.45 18.40 -18.11
N ALA A 16 -24.99 18.08 -19.33
CA ALA A 16 -25.74 17.24 -20.28
C ALA A 16 -25.79 15.75 -19.87
N ARG A 17 -24.76 15.26 -19.16
CA ARG A 17 -24.72 13.92 -18.57
C ARG A 17 -25.67 13.76 -17.38
N ASP A 18 -25.85 14.79 -16.58
CA ASP A 18 -26.73 14.79 -15.40
C ASP A 18 -28.21 14.59 -15.80
N THR A 19 -28.59 15.10 -16.97
CA THR A 19 -29.95 14.99 -17.54
C THR A 19 -30.23 13.63 -18.20
N GLN A 20 -29.20 12.83 -18.50
CA GLN A 20 -29.28 11.49 -19.09
C GLN A 20 -28.32 10.56 -18.33
N PRO A 21 -28.71 10.07 -17.14
CA PRO A 21 -27.85 9.20 -16.36
C PRO A 21 -27.65 7.88 -17.12
N GLU A 22 -26.46 7.70 -17.70
CA GLU A 22 -26.08 6.40 -18.25
C GLU A 22 -26.19 5.35 -17.12
N PRO A 23 -26.72 4.16 -17.41
CA PRO A 23 -26.91 3.16 -16.37
C PRO A 23 -25.56 2.83 -15.73
N LEU A 24 -25.48 2.93 -14.40
CA LEU A 24 -24.25 2.79 -13.61
C LEU A 24 -23.39 1.59 -14.04
N LYS A 25 -24.01 0.46 -14.36
CA LYS A 25 -23.33 -0.75 -14.87
C LYS A 25 -22.48 -0.52 -16.13
N LYS A 26 -22.94 0.33 -17.07
CA LYS A 26 -22.22 0.63 -18.32
C LYS A 26 -21.04 1.56 -18.07
N VAL A 27 -21.21 2.52 -17.15
CA VAL A 27 -20.14 3.43 -16.74
C VAL A 27 -19.05 2.64 -16.02
N LEU A 28 -19.42 1.79 -15.05
CA LEU A 28 -18.49 0.92 -14.33
C LEU A 28 -17.78 -0.08 -15.27
N ALA A 29 -18.49 -0.65 -16.24
CA ALA A 29 -17.87 -1.56 -17.22
C ALA A 29 -16.88 -0.82 -18.15
N ARG A 30 -17.21 0.41 -18.57
CA ARG A 30 -16.32 1.25 -19.40
C ARG A 30 -15.11 1.71 -18.59
N GLU A 31 -15.29 2.08 -17.33
CA GLU A 31 -14.19 2.45 -16.45
C GLU A 31 -13.32 1.23 -16.13
N GLN A 32 -13.88 0.08 -15.74
CA GLN A 32 -13.11 -1.15 -15.51
C GLN A 32 -12.27 -1.56 -16.72
N ALA A 33 -12.77 -1.36 -17.95
CA ALA A 33 -12.02 -1.65 -19.17
C ALA A 33 -10.82 -0.71 -19.41
N ASN A 34 -10.81 0.48 -18.79
CA ASN A 34 -9.74 1.48 -18.92
C ASN A 34 -8.92 1.68 -17.62
N TYR A 35 -9.28 1.02 -16.51
CA TYR A 35 -8.56 1.10 -15.25
C TYR A 35 -7.32 0.20 -15.29
N ASP A 36 -6.20 0.76 -15.76
CA ASP A 36 -4.89 0.18 -15.54
C ASP A 36 -4.51 0.31 -14.06
N CYS A 37 -4.83 -0.74 -13.28
CA CYS A 37 -4.47 -0.85 -11.87
C CYS A 37 -2.94 -0.91 -11.62
N LEU A 38 -2.12 -0.77 -12.66
CA LEU A 38 -0.65 -0.84 -12.59
C LEU A 38 -0.10 0.16 -11.57
N SER A 39 -0.56 1.40 -11.59
CA SER A 39 -0.15 2.41 -10.60
C SER A 39 -0.49 2.01 -9.17
N CYS A 40 -1.69 1.46 -8.94
CA CYS A 40 -2.13 0.98 -7.62
C CYS A 40 -1.34 -0.26 -7.16
N ARG A 41 -1.04 -1.19 -8.07
CA ARG A 41 -0.23 -2.38 -7.77
C ARG A 41 1.19 -1.97 -7.42
N VAL A 42 1.80 -1.08 -8.20
CA VAL A 42 3.16 -0.59 -7.94
C VAL A 42 3.23 0.15 -6.61
N MET A 43 2.29 1.06 -6.33
CA MET A 43 2.25 1.77 -5.04
C MET A 43 2.04 0.82 -3.86
N GLY A 44 1.08 -0.11 -3.95
CA GLY A 44 0.84 -1.08 -2.87
C GLY A 44 2.02 -2.01 -2.64
N ALA A 45 2.62 -2.54 -3.72
CA ALA A 45 3.77 -3.42 -3.64
C ALA A 45 5.00 -2.73 -3.06
N THR A 46 5.28 -1.51 -3.52
CA THR A 46 6.41 -0.72 -3.01
C THR A 46 6.23 -0.34 -1.55
N ALA A 47 5.03 0.10 -1.15
CA ALA A 47 4.74 0.45 0.24
C ALA A 47 4.98 -0.73 1.20
N PHE A 48 4.33 -1.87 0.94
CA PHE A 48 4.46 -3.03 1.82
C PHE A 48 5.83 -3.71 1.73
N GLY A 49 6.43 -3.76 0.53
CA GLY A 49 7.77 -4.31 0.33
C GLY A 49 8.84 -3.49 1.06
N ALA A 50 8.81 -2.16 0.93
CA ALA A 50 9.74 -1.26 1.62
C ALA A 50 9.57 -1.33 3.14
N LEU A 51 8.33 -1.33 3.65
CA LEU A 51 8.03 -1.48 5.07
C LEU A 51 8.53 -2.81 5.62
N GLY A 52 8.31 -3.92 4.88
CA GLY A 52 8.81 -5.24 5.27
C GLY A 52 10.34 -5.26 5.36
N ALA A 53 11.02 -4.79 4.32
CA ALA A 53 12.48 -4.71 4.28
C ALA A 53 13.05 -3.84 5.40
N TYR A 54 12.46 -2.66 5.61
CA TYR A 54 12.87 -1.73 6.65
C TYR A 54 12.66 -2.32 8.06
N THR A 55 11.52 -2.96 8.31
CA THR A 55 11.20 -3.62 9.58
C THR A 55 12.20 -4.73 9.88
N TYR A 56 12.56 -5.53 8.88
CA TYR A 56 13.57 -6.57 9.03
C TYR A 56 14.92 -6.00 9.44
N TRP A 57 15.39 -4.98 8.71
CA TRP A 57 16.71 -4.41 8.92
C TRP A 57 16.82 -3.64 10.24
N SER A 58 15.90 -2.70 10.47
CA SER A 58 15.88 -1.89 11.69
C SER A 58 15.62 -2.72 12.95
N GLY A 59 14.67 -3.66 12.89
CA GLY A 59 14.33 -4.51 14.03
C GLY A 59 15.48 -5.40 14.50
N HIS A 60 16.24 -6.00 13.57
CA HIS A 60 17.41 -6.80 13.92
C HIS A 60 18.61 -5.96 14.40
N ARG A 61 18.67 -4.68 14.01
CA ARG A 61 19.71 -3.76 14.49
C ARG A 61 19.44 -3.37 15.95
N GLU A 62 18.20 -3.00 16.27
CA GLU A 62 17.77 -2.64 17.62
C GLU A 62 18.01 -3.79 18.62
N LEU A 63 17.66 -5.03 18.24
CA LEU A 63 17.86 -6.21 19.09
C LEU A 63 19.33 -6.50 19.40
N ARG A 64 20.23 -6.29 18.43
CA ARG A 64 21.68 -6.47 18.64
C ARG A 64 22.24 -5.41 19.57
N THR A 65 21.78 -4.16 19.45
CA THR A 65 22.25 -3.07 20.32
C THR A 65 21.75 -3.23 21.76
N ARG A 66 20.55 -3.76 21.97
CA ARG A 66 19.94 -3.91 23.30
C ARG A 66 20.10 -5.31 23.90
N GLU A 67 20.90 -6.18 23.30
CA GLU A 67 21.00 -7.59 23.71
C GLU A 67 21.42 -7.74 25.18
N GLN A 68 22.40 -6.95 25.62
CA GLN A 68 22.87 -6.96 27.01
C GLN A 68 21.83 -6.43 27.99
N GLU A 69 21.03 -5.45 27.58
CA GLU A 69 19.98 -4.88 28.42
C GLU A 69 18.79 -5.85 28.55
N ILE A 70 18.49 -6.61 27.51
CA ILE A 70 17.47 -7.68 27.53
C ILE A 70 17.89 -8.84 28.43
N LEU A 71 19.16 -9.24 28.38
CA LEU A 71 19.71 -10.24 29.28
C LEU A 71 19.67 -9.77 30.74
N ARG A 72 19.96 -8.48 30.96
CA ARG A 72 19.92 -7.87 32.30
C ARG A 72 18.51 -7.67 32.84
N SER A 73 17.51 -7.47 31.96
CA SER A 73 16.13 -7.21 32.36
C SER A 73 15.32 -8.46 32.73
N GLY A 74 15.88 -9.67 32.61
CA GLY A 74 15.21 -10.92 33.01
C GLY A 74 13.86 -11.16 32.31
N SER A 75 13.69 -10.65 31.08
CA SER A 75 12.40 -10.67 30.38
C SER A 75 11.93 -12.11 30.09
N LYS A 76 10.66 -12.43 30.38
CA LYS A 76 10.04 -13.72 30.05
C LYS A 76 9.96 -13.98 28.54
N LEU A 77 9.97 -12.91 27.74
CA LEU A 77 10.02 -12.99 26.28
C LEU A 77 11.47 -13.00 25.82
N THR A 78 11.93 -14.18 25.40
CA THR A 78 13.29 -14.42 24.94
C THR A 78 13.63 -13.57 23.71
N THR A 79 14.93 -13.33 23.51
CA THR A 79 15.45 -12.69 22.29
C THR A 79 15.00 -13.43 21.03
N SER A 80 14.84 -14.76 21.10
CA SER A 80 14.32 -15.57 19.99
C SER A 80 12.86 -15.27 19.65
N ALA A 81 11.98 -15.08 20.63
CA ALA A 81 10.58 -14.71 20.39
C ALA A 81 10.48 -13.35 19.68
N ARG A 82 11.31 -12.37 20.09
CA ARG A 82 11.37 -11.05 19.44
C ARG A 82 11.86 -11.13 17.99
N ARG A 83 12.90 -11.93 17.73
CA ARG A 83 13.40 -12.17 16.37
C ARG A 83 12.32 -12.81 15.49
N LEU A 84 11.63 -13.85 15.98
CA LEU A 84 10.54 -14.51 15.26
C LEU A 84 9.39 -13.55 14.93
N GLY A 85 9.03 -12.65 15.86
CA GLY A 85 8.03 -11.62 15.61
C GLY A 85 8.42 -10.67 14.47
N ILE A 86 9.66 -10.15 14.50
CA ILE A 86 10.17 -9.24 13.44
C ILE A 86 10.22 -9.96 12.09
N THR A 87 10.74 -11.18 12.05
CA THR A 87 10.79 -11.96 10.81
C THR A 87 9.39 -12.29 10.29
N GLY A 88 8.45 -12.61 11.18
CA GLY A 88 7.06 -12.90 10.82
C GLY A 88 6.35 -11.68 10.25
N LEU A 89 6.43 -10.53 10.93
CA LEU A 89 5.84 -9.27 10.46
C LEU A 89 6.46 -8.81 9.13
N SER A 90 7.79 -8.86 9.02
CA SER A 90 8.49 -8.58 7.77
C SER A 90 8.02 -9.49 6.63
N GLY A 91 7.97 -10.80 6.87
CA GLY A 91 7.54 -11.79 5.87
C GLY A 91 6.09 -11.57 5.46
N MET A 92 5.21 -11.26 6.40
CA MET A 92 3.80 -10.94 6.13
C MET A 92 3.67 -9.69 5.26
N LEU A 93 4.38 -8.61 5.57
CA LEU A 93 4.37 -7.38 4.79
C LEU A 93 4.89 -7.61 3.37
N MET A 94 6.03 -8.30 3.23
CA MET A 94 6.58 -8.63 1.91
C MET A 94 5.64 -9.55 1.11
N GLY A 95 5.04 -10.55 1.76
CA GLY A 95 4.08 -11.46 1.14
C GLY A 95 2.83 -10.73 0.63
N LEU A 96 2.26 -9.83 1.44
CA LEU A 96 1.14 -8.96 1.02
C LEU A 96 1.54 -8.04 -0.13
N GLY A 97 2.74 -7.45 -0.11
CA GLY A 97 3.25 -6.60 -1.18
C GLY A 97 3.38 -7.35 -2.51
N LEU A 98 3.97 -8.55 -2.49
CA LEU A 98 4.12 -9.41 -3.67
C LEU A 98 2.76 -9.91 -4.19
N TRP A 99 1.86 -10.31 -3.29
CA TRP A 99 0.51 -10.75 -3.65
C TRP A 99 -0.24 -9.65 -4.40
N ARG A 100 -0.18 -8.40 -3.91
CA ARG A 100 -0.82 -7.25 -4.58
C ARG A 100 -0.11 -6.81 -5.86
N ALA A 101 1.16 -7.15 -6.05
CA ALA A 101 1.86 -6.88 -7.31
C ALA A 101 1.40 -7.83 -8.44
N PHE A 102 1.05 -9.07 -8.08
CA PHE A 102 0.70 -10.13 -9.02
C PHE A 102 -0.82 -10.25 -9.26
N MET A 103 -1.66 -9.88 -8.29
CA MET A 103 -3.13 -9.89 -8.33
C MET A 103 -3.73 -8.57 -8.78
#